data_AF-A0A8D8AGM8-F1
#
_entry.id   AF-A0A8D8AGM8-F1
#
_cell.length_a   1.000
_cell.length_b   1.000
_cell.length_c   1.000
_cell.angle_alpha   90.00
_cell.angle_beta   90.00
_cell.angle_gamma   90.00
#
_symmetry.space_group_name_H-M   'P 1'
#
loop_
_entity.id
_entity.type
_entity.pdbx_description
1 polymer ?
#
loop_
_entity_poly.entity_id
_entity_poly.type
_entity_poly.pdbx_seq_one_letter_code
_entity_poly.pdbx_strand_id
1 'polypeptide(L)'
;MEKPVEKRTLKVTIIWEKNRRDHLVIACSDQFLTLFANLEQELLERFPELIRCVGRRYFYTDEHGDEITLLTAKDLQNFRISWAGLQCGRIFVRARPEASPSWLSIAVSLFFLVWKCIGVVFTALAVFVWIVNWTVGVK
;
A
#
# COMPACT_ATOMS: atom_id res chain seq x y z
N MET A 1 -19.87 -36.20 22.92
CA MET A 1 -20.42 -35.81 21.60
C MET A 1 -19.74 -34.53 21.18
N GLU A 2 -18.62 -34.63 20.46
CA GLU A 2 -17.98 -33.47 19.84
C GLU A 2 -18.90 -32.96 18.72
N LYS A 3 -19.36 -31.73 18.82
CA LYS A 3 -20.07 -31.09 17.71
C LYS A 3 -19.09 -31.02 16.53
N PRO A 4 -19.51 -31.39 15.30
CA PRO A 4 -18.64 -31.28 14.14
C PRO A 4 -18.16 -29.83 14.04
N VAL A 5 -16.84 -29.64 14.09
CA VAL A 5 -16.22 -28.34 13.87
C VAL A 5 -16.53 -27.96 12.43
N GLU A 6 -17.53 -27.11 12.25
CA GLU A 6 -17.96 -26.62 10.95
C GLU A 6 -16.79 -25.85 10.34
N LYS A 7 -16.08 -26.48 9.39
CA LYS A 7 -14.90 -25.90 8.76
C LYS A 7 -15.35 -24.76 7.86
N ARG A 8 -15.32 -23.54 8.39
CA ARG A 8 -15.55 -22.32 7.63
C ARG A 8 -14.31 -22.01 6.78
N THR A 9 -14.55 -21.56 5.55
CA THR A 9 -13.47 -21.22 4.61
C THR A 9 -13.55 -19.74 4.25
N LEU A 10 -12.39 -19.10 4.14
CA LEU A 10 -12.25 -17.72 3.71
C LEU A 10 -11.57 -17.71 2.36
N LYS A 11 -12.27 -17.27 1.32
CA LYS A 11 -11.71 -17.06 0.00
C LYS A 11 -11.22 -15.62 -0.11
N VAL A 12 -9.92 -15.45 -0.17
CA VAL A 12 -9.29 -14.15 -0.45
C VAL A 12 -9.01 -14.04 -1.94
N THR A 13 -9.43 -12.94 -2.56
CA THR A 13 -9.16 -12.64 -3.97
C THR A 13 -8.32 -11.38 -4.06
N ILE A 14 -7.12 -11.50 -4.58
CA ILE A 14 -6.22 -10.38 -4.78
C ILE A 14 -6.49 -9.82 -6.18
N ILE A 15 -6.83 -8.55 -6.23
CA ILE A 15 -7.07 -7.78 -7.45
C ILE A 15 -5.87 -6.87 -7.65
N TRP A 16 -5.06 -7.20 -8.65
CA TRP A 16 -3.89 -6.42 -9.03
C TRP A 16 -4.27 -5.32 -10.03
N GLU A 17 -3.51 -4.23 -10.02
CA GLU A 17 -3.56 -3.23 -11.09
C GLU A 17 -3.18 -3.94 -12.42
N LYS A 18 -4.00 -3.79 -13.48
CA LYS A 18 -4.01 -4.55 -14.76
C LYS A 18 -4.91 -5.82 -14.81
N ASN A 19 -5.93 -5.92 -13.96
CA ASN A 19 -6.95 -6.97 -14.03
C ASN A 19 -6.45 -8.41 -13.80
N ARG A 20 -5.20 -8.59 -13.35
CA ARG A 20 -4.75 -9.90 -12.85
C ARG A 20 -5.47 -10.18 -11.53
N ARG A 21 -6.01 -11.39 -11.40
CA ARG A 21 -6.70 -11.86 -10.19
C ARG A 21 -6.02 -13.13 -9.70
N ASP A 22 -5.53 -13.09 -8.47
CA ASP A 22 -5.06 -14.30 -7.79
C ASP A 22 -6.07 -14.67 -6.69
N HIS A 23 -6.22 -15.97 -6.44
CA HIS A 23 -7.15 -16.49 -5.46
C HIS A 23 -6.42 -17.32 -4.42
N LEU A 24 -6.77 -17.11 -3.16
CA LEU A 24 -6.31 -17.90 -2.04
C LEU A 24 -7.54 -18.37 -1.25
N VAL A 25 -7.52 -19.64 -0.83
CA VAL A 25 -8.54 -20.17 0.06
C VAL A 25 -7.84 -20.54 1.36
N ILE A 26 -8.26 -19.89 2.44
CA ILE A 26 -7.73 -20.10 3.79
C ILE A 26 -8.80 -20.84 4.58
N ALA A 27 -8.44 -21.94 5.22
CA ALA A 27 -9.30 -22.58 6.21
C ALA A 27 -9.31 -21.69 7.45
N CYS A 28 -10.48 -21.15 7.80
CA CYS A 28 -10.57 -20.06 8.76
C CYS A 28 -11.32 -20.54 10.00
N SER A 29 -10.67 -20.48 11.17
CA SER A 29 -11.35 -20.65 12.45
C SER A 29 -11.88 -19.30 12.95
N ASP A 30 -12.88 -19.30 13.84
CA ASP A 30 -13.41 -18.05 14.40
C ASP A 30 -12.34 -17.22 15.14
N GLN A 31 -11.25 -17.86 15.62
CA GLN A 31 -10.09 -17.20 16.23
C GLN A 31 -9.15 -16.56 15.19
N PHE A 32 -9.14 -17.05 13.95
CA PHE A 32 -8.34 -16.47 12.89
C PHE A 32 -8.88 -15.10 12.46
N LEU A 33 -10.20 -14.93 12.43
CA LEU A 33 -10.86 -13.67 12.09
C LEU A 33 -10.75 -12.59 13.18
N THR A 34 -10.43 -12.96 14.41
CA THR A 34 -10.27 -11.98 15.49
C THR A 34 -9.01 -11.13 15.35
N LEU A 35 -8.02 -11.56 14.55
CA LEU A 35 -6.76 -10.86 14.38
C LEU A 35 -6.50 -10.59 12.89
N PHE A 36 -6.88 -9.38 12.44
CA PHE A 36 -6.57 -8.90 11.08
C PHE A 36 -5.09 -9.08 10.71
N ALA A 37 -4.20 -8.87 11.68
CA ALA A 37 -2.77 -9.03 11.52
C ALA A 37 -2.37 -10.45 11.08
N ASN A 38 -3.07 -11.48 11.55
CA ASN A 38 -2.78 -12.87 11.16
C ASN A 38 -3.16 -13.12 9.70
N LEU A 39 -4.31 -12.58 9.26
CA LEU A 39 -4.73 -12.64 7.86
C LEU A 39 -3.74 -11.90 6.95
N GLU A 40 -3.32 -10.69 7.34
CA GLU A 40 -2.34 -9.93 6.58
C GLU A 40 -0.99 -10.66 6.51
N GLN A 41 -0.50 -11.21 7.62
CA GLN A 41 0.75 -11.97 7.64
C GLN A 41 0.68 -13.19 6.71
N GLU A 42 -0.39 -14.00 6.77
CA GLU A 42 -0.54 -15.18 5.90
C GLU A 42 -0.60 -14.77 4.42
N LEU A 43 -1.24 -13.65 4.10
CA LEU A 43 -1.28 -13.12 2.74
C LEU A 43 0.10 -12.66 2.26
N LEU A 44 0.90 -12.02 3.11
CA LEU A 44 2.25 -11.58 2.77
C LEU A 44 3.22 -12.76 2.61
N GLU A 45 3.06 -13.82 3.42
CA GLU A 45 3.84 -15.06 3.29
C GLU A 45 3.52 -15.79 1.98
N ARG A 46 2.24 -15.86 1.59
CA ARG A 46 1.79 -16.49 0.34
C ARG A 46 2.08 -15.64 -0.89
N PHE A 47 1.97 -14.32 -0.78
CA PHE A 47 2.12 -13.36 -1.86
C PHE A 47 3.12 -12.26 -1.46
N PRO A 48 4.44 -12.55 -1.48
CA PRO A 48 5.47 -11.57 -1.13
C PRO A 48 5.47 -10.34 -2.05
N GLU A 49 4.88 -10.45 -3.26
CA GLU A 49 4.64 -9.33 -4.17
C GLU A 49 3.82 -8.21 -3.51
N LEU A 50 2.91 -8.53 -2.58
CA LEU A 50 2.10 -7.56 -1.84
C LEU A 50 2.95 -6.63 -0.96
N ILE A 51 4.16 -7.04 -0.55
CA ILE A 51 5.07 -6.21 0.24
C ILE A 51 5.48 -4.95 -0.54
N ARG A 52 5.61 -5.09 -1.88
CA ARG A 52 6.01 -4.00 -2.79
C ARG A 52 4.81 -3.17 -3.27
N CYS A 53 3.61 -3.44 -2.75
CA CYS A 53 2.43 -2.70 -3.11
C CYS A 53 2.18 -1.55 -2.14
N VAL A 54 1.91 -0.37 -2.69
CA VAL A 54 1.56 0.81 -1.90
C VAL A 54 0.04 0.95 -1.85
N GLY A 55 -0.51 1.24 -0.67
CA GLY A 55 -1.94 1.51 -0.51
C GLY A 55 -2.83 0.28 -0.69
N ARG A 56 -2.42 -0.88 -0.15
CA ARG A 56 -3.25 -2.10 -0.10
C ARG A 56 -4.58 -1.79 0.59
N ARG A 57 -5.69 -2.15 -0.04
CA ARG A 57 -7.03 -2.04 0.55
C ARG A 57 -7.69 -3.40 0.63
N TYR A 58 -8.10 -3.76 1.83
CA TYR A 58 -8.86 -4.97 2.11
C TYR A 58 -10.34 -4.58 2.16
N PHE A 59 -11.19 -5.27 1.44
CA PHE A 59 -12.62 -4.98 1.42
C PHE A 59 -13.42 -6.27 1.20
N TYR A 60 -14.68 -6.25 1.60
CA TYR A 60 -15.64 -7.27 1.21
C TYR A 60 -16.80 -6.62 0.48
N THR A 61 -17.57 -7.43 -0.23
CA THR A 61 -18.81 -6.99 -0.85
C THR A 61 -19.95 -7.42 0.05
N ASP A 62 -20.81 -6.49 0.44
CA ASP A 62 -21.98 -6.82 1.23
C ASP A 62 -23.11 -7.45 0.39
N GLU A 63 -24.27 -7.66 0.99
CA GLU A 63 -25.45 -8.23 0.32
C GLU A 63 -26.05 -7.34 -0.76
N HIS A 64 -25.76 -6.04 -0.73
CA HIS A 64 -26.23 -5.05 -1.71
C HIS A 64 -25.24 -4.86 -2.87
N GLY A 65 -24.03 -5.41 -2.77
CA GLY A 65 -22.99 -5.22 -3.77
C GLY A 65 -22.02 -4.09 -3.44
N ASP A 66 -22.12 -3.48 -2.26
CA ASP A 66 -21.29 -2.36 -1.86
C ASP A 66 -19.92 -2.82 -1.35
N GLU A 67 -18.87 -2.09 -1.74
CA GLU A 67 -17.49 -2.34 -1.29
C GLU A 67 -17.27 -1.76 0.12
N ILE A 68 -17.24 -2.63 1.13
CA ILE A 68 -16.96 -2.25 2.52
C ILE A 68 -15.49 -2.48 2.84
N THR A 69 -14.77 -1.41 3.16
CA THR A 69 -13.33 -1.48 3.47
C THR A 69 -13.11 -1.96 4.90
N LEU A 70 -12.21 -2.93 5.07
CA LEU A 70 -11.77 -3.48 6.35
C LEU A 70 -10.58 -2.67 6.86
N LEU A 71 -10.84 -1.65 7.70
CA LEU A 71 -9.78 -0.82 8.30
C LEU A 71 -9.63 -1.10 9.80
N THR A 72 -10.72 -1.47 10.47
CA THR A 72 -10.77 -1.62 11.91
C THR A 72 -11.22 -3.02 12.32
N ALA A 73 -10.93 -3.39 13.56
CA ALA A 73 -11.44 -4.64 14.16
C ALA A 73 -12.98 -4.68 14.19
N LYS A 74 -13.64 -3.51 14.25
CA LYS A 74 -15.10 -3.40 14.16
C LYS A 74 -15.61 -3.79 12.77
N ASP A 75 -14.90 -3.41 11.71
CA ASP A 75 -15.27 -3.77 10.33
C ASP A 75 -15.15 -5.28 10.10
N LEU A 76 -14.12 -5.90 10.70
CA LEU A 76 -14.00 -7.36 10.74
C LEU A 76 -15.14 -8.04 11.49
N GLN A 77 -15.60 -7.46 12.60
CA GLN A 77 -16.75 -7.98 13.32
C GLN A 77 -18.03 -7.86 12.49
N ASN A 78 -18.21 -6.73 11.79
CA ASN A 78 -19.33 -6.53 10.86
C ASN A 78 -19.27 -7.55 9.71
N PHE A 79 -18.09 -7.78 9.15
CA PHE A 79 -17.86 -8.84 8.16
C PHE A 79 -18.18 -10.23 8.70
N ARG A 80 -17.81 -10.52 9.95
CA ARG A 80 -18.14 -11.80 10.60
C ARG A 80 -19.65 -11.96 10.77
N ILE A 81 -20.38 -10.87 11.08
CA ILE A 81 -21.84 -10.88 11.19
C ILE A 81 -22.48 -11.09 9.81
N SER A 82 -22.04 -10.36 8.77
CA SER A 82 -22.54 -10.54 7.40
C SER A 82 -22.24 -11.96 6.87
N TRP A 83 -21.16 -12.56 7.34
CA TRP A 83 -20.76 -13.93 7.01
C TRP A 83 -21.38 -15.01 7.93
N ALA A 84 -22.12 -14.65 8.99
CA ALA A 84 -22.54 -15.61 10.02
C ALA A 84 -23.46 -16.76 9.51
N GLY A 85 -23.94 -16.70 8.27
CA GLY A 85 -24.74 -17.74 7.61
C GLY A 85 -24.15 -18.37 6.34
N LEU A 86 -22.91 -18.02 5.91
CA LEU A 86 -22.32 -18.62 4.69
C LEU A 86 -21.20 -19.60 5.04
N GLN A 87 -21.05 -20.65 4.23
CA GLN A 87 -19.93 -21.60 4.38
C GLN A 87 -18.57 -21.02 3.91
N CYS A 88 -18.62 -20.01 3.04
CA CYS A 88 -17.44 -19.39 2.44
C CYS A 88 -17.52 -17.86 2.49
N GLY A 89 -16.65 -17.24 3.27
CA GLY A 89 -16.46 -15.78 3.27
C GLY A 89 -15.63 -15.36 2.07
N ARG A 90 -15.82 -14.13 1.58
CA ARG A 90 -15.01 -13.56 0.50
C ARG A 90 -14.43 -12.20 0.91
N ILE A 91 -13.11 -12.08 0.82
CA ILE A 91 -12.39 -10.81 1.00
C ILE A 91 -11.64 -10.52 -0.29
N PHE A 92 -11.62 -9.26 -0.67
CA PHE A 92 -10.88 -8.75 -1.81
C PHE A 92 -9.74 -7.87 -1.32
N VAL A 93 -8.58 -8.01 -1.97
CA VAL A 93 -7.39 -7.20 -1.68
C VAL A 93 -7.04 -6.45 -2.95
N ARG A 94 -7.24 -5.12 -2.95
CA ARG A 94 -6.79 -4.27 -4.05
C ARG A 94 -5.34 -3.88 -3.77
N ALA A 95 -4.43 -4.40 -4.58
CA ALA A 95 -2.99 -4.16 -4.45
C ALA A 95 -2.50 -3.32 -5.63
N ARG A 96 -1.96 -2.13 -5.33
CA ARG A 96 -1.35 -1.26 -6.32
C ARG A 96 0.17 -1.46 -6.26
N PRO A 97 0.84 -2.00 -7.30
CA PRO A 97 2.29 -2.03 -7.32
C PRO A 97 2.81 -0.60 -7.14
N GLU A 98 3.89 -0.45 -6.37
CA GLU A 98 4.61 0.81 -6.30
C GLU A 98 4.93 1.24 -7.74
N ALA A 99 4.39 2.40 -8.15
CA ALA A 99 4.64 2.90 -9.48
C ALA A 99 6.15 3.09 -9.59
N SER A 100 6.80 2.34 -10.49
CA SER A 100 8.19 2.59 -10.83
C SER A 100 8.31 4.09 -11.11
N PRO A 101 9.28 4.81 -10.48
CA PRO A 101 9.39 6.24 -10.64
C PRO A 101 9.34 6.57 -12.12
N SER A 102 8.32 7.32 -12.52
CA SER A 102 8.17 7.66 -13.93
C SER A 102 9.43 8.43 -14.36
N TRP A 103 9.83 8.26 -15.62
CA TRP A 103 10.91 9.06 -16.21
C TRP A 103 10.72 10.57 -15.94
N LEU A 104 9.47 11.00 -15.84
CA LEU A 104 9.07 12.36 -15.49
C LEU A 104 9.46 12.74 -14.05
N SER A 105 9.24 11.87 -13.07
CA SER A 105 9.70 12.09 -11.68
C SER A 105 11.22 12.19 -11.60
N ILE A 106 11.94 11.32 -12.33
CA ILE A 106 13.41 11.33 -12.38
C ILE A 106 13.92 12.63 -13.03
N ALA A 107 13.33 13.03 -14.16
CA ALA A 107 13.68 14.25 -14.87
C ALA A 107 13.43 15.50 -14.00
N VAL A 108 12.32 15.55 -13.27
CA VAL A 108 12.00 16.66 -12.34
C VAL A 108 13.02 16.71 -11.20
N SER A 109 13.36 15.58 -10.59
CA SER A 109 14.39 15.53 -9.54
C SER A 109 15.76 15.97 -10.06
N LEU A 110 16.17 15.55 -11.26
CA LEU A 110 17.41 15.99 -11.90
C LEU A 110 17.39 17.48 -12.21
N PHE A 111 16.27 18.01 -12.70
CA PHE A 111 16.11 19.45 -12.96
C PHE A 111 16.33 20.27 -11.69
N PHE A 112 15.70 19.89 -10.58
CA PHE A 112 15.90 20.58 -9.29
C PHE A 112 17.34 20.50 -8.80
N LEU A 113 18.01 19.37 -9.00
CA LEU A 113 19.42 19.19 -8.63
C LEU A 113 20.31 20.15 -9.43
N VAL A 114 20.15 20.17 -10.76
CA VAL A 114 20.91 21.05 -11.66
C VAL A 114 20.66 22.53 -11.30
N TRP A 115 19.41 22.91 -11.07
CA TRP A 115 19.05 24.27 -10.67
C TRP A 115 19.73 24.69 -9.37
N LYS A 116 19.78 23.80 -8.36
CA LYS A 116 20.50 24.07 -7.10
C LYS A 116 22.00 24.21 -7.32
N CYS A 117 22.62 23.36 -8.14
CA CYS A 117 24.05 23.47 -8.45
C CYS A 117 24.39 24.80 -9.13
N ILE A 118 23.58 25.24 -10.10
CA ILE A 118 23.76 26.53 -10.77
C ILE A 118 23.66 27.68 -9.76
N GLY A 119 22.67 27.65 -8.86
CA GLY A 119 22.51 28.66 -7.80
C GLY A 119 23.72 28.78 -6.88
N VAL A 120 24.33 27.64 -6.50
CA VAL A 120 25.57 27.62 -5.70
C VAL A 120 26.73 28.27 -6.45
N VAL A 121 26.90 27.96 -7.74
CA VAL A 121 27.97 28.55 -8.57
C VAL A 121 27.83 30.07 -8.69
N PHE A 122 26.62 30.57 -8.97
CA PHE A 122 26.37 32.02 -9.06
C PHE A 122 26.60 32.72 -7.72
N THR A 123 26.21 32.09 -6.60
CA THR A 123 26.43 32.64 -5.27
C THR A 123 27.92 32.72 -4.95
N ALA A 124 28.69 31.67 -5.28
CA ALA A 124 30.14 31.66 -5.12
C ALA A 124 30.83 32.74 -5.97
N LEU A 125 30.41 32.92 -7.23
CA LEU A 125 30.89 33.99 -8.11
C LEU A 125 30.59 35.38 -7.56
N ALA A 126 29.37 35.62 -7.06
CA ALA A 126 29.00 36.90 -6.47
C ALA A 126 29.85 37.23 -5.23
N VAL A 127 30.07 36.24 -4.35
CA VAL A 127 30.95 36.39 -3.18
C VAL A 127 32.40 36.67 -3.63
N PHE A 128 32.89 35.98 -4.64
CA PHE A 128 34.23 36.21 -5.18
C PHE A 128 34.40 37.63 -5.72
N VAL A 129 33.46 38.12 -6.54
CA VAL A 129 33.48 39.49 -7.08
C VAL A 129 33.42 40.52 -5.96
N TRP A 130 32.57 40.29 -4.95
CA TRP A 130 32.47 41.16 -3.78
C TRP A 130 33.81 41.27 -3.02
N ILE A 131 34.48 40.14 -2.78
CA ILE A 131 35.81 40.11 -2.15
C ILE A 131 36.83 40.88 -3.00
N VAL A 132 36.87 40.65 -4.32
CA VAL A 132 37.82 41.33 -5.22
C VAL A 132 37.61 42.85 -5.19
N ASN A 133 36.37 43.33 -5.34
CA ASN A 133 36.07 44.77 -5.29
C ASN A 133 36.49 45.40 -3.96
N TRP A 134 36.28 44.70 -2.85
CA TRP A 134 36.72 45.16 -1.54
C TRP A 134 38.25 45.23 -1.43
N THR A 135 38.97 44.22 -1.92
CA THR A 135 40.45 44.18 -1.85
C THR A 135 41.15 45.18 -2.77
N VAL A 136 40.61 45.42 -3.97
CA VAL A 136 41.22 46.32 -4.96
C VAL A 136 40.95 47.79 -4.63
N GLY A 137 40.06 48.08 -3.68
CA GLY A 137 39.80 49.46 -3.23
C GLY A 137 39.20 50.33 -4.34
N VAL A 138 38.36 49.74 -5.19
CA VAL A 138 37.58 50.50 -6.17
C VAL A 138 36.56 51.33 -5.37
N LYS A 139 36.86 52.62 -5.20
CA LYS A 139 35.91 53.61 -4.67
C LYS A 139 34.93 54.05 -5.75
#